data_AF-A0A1F8RU24-F1
#
_entry.id   AF-A0A1F8RU24-F1
#
_cell.length_a   1.000
_cell.length_b   1.000
_cell.length_c   1.000
_cell.angle_alpha   90.00
_cell.angle_beta   90.00
_cell.angle_gamma   90.00
#
_symmetry.space_group_name_H-M   'P 1'
#
loop_
_entity.id
_entity.type
_entity.pdbx_description
1 polymer ?
#
loop_
_entity_poly.entity_id
_entity_poly.type
_entity_poly.pdbx_seq_one_letter_code
_entity_poly.pdbx_strand_id
1 'polypeptide(L)'
;MYGLGVVKGMMVTLRHIFRPPFTVQYPEEVRPIPRRARTNLVWFEERCTGCSTCAQACPDGCILVATSPAEDGSLHIDRYEIDFRICMYCGLCVEACPYEAIQAGGTWKDVTAEFEAMYRDQDALTRFARNYLRESNYTYPNSQRVPDHVIQLIEQGS
;
A
#
# COMPACT_ATOMS: atom_id res chain seq x y z
N MET A 1 -39.67 13.52 -41.21
CA MET A 1 -40.61 13.15 -40.12
C MET A 1 -39.96 13.42 -38.78
N TYR A 2 -40.55 14.32 -38.00
CA TYR A 2 -40.18 14.55 -36.60
C TYR A 2 -40.48 13.28 -35.79
N GLY A 3 -39.48 12.67 -35.13
CA GLY A 3 -39.67 11.50 -34.26
C GLY A 3 -38.81 10.26 -34.56
N LEU A 4 -38.23 10.13 -35.77
CA LEU A 4 -37.31 9.02 -36.11
C LEU A 4 -36.08 8.95 -35.17
N GLY A 5 -35.59 10.10 -34.71
CA GLY A 5 -34.49 10.17 -33.73
C GLY A 5 -34.88 9.60 -32.36
N VAL A 6 -36.11 9.86 -31.90
CA VAL A 6 -36.61 9.38 -30.60
C VAL A 6 -36.77 7.86 -30.61
N VAL A 7 -37.38 7.31 -31.67
CA VAL A 7 -37.52 5.86 -31.84
C VAL A 7 -36.16 5.17 -31.91
N LYS A 8 -35.21 5.76 -32.65
CA LYS A 8 -33.83 5.24 -32.72
C LYS A 8 -33.15 5.25 -31.35
N GLY A 9 -33.33 6.30 -30.55
CA GLY A 9 -32.82 6.37 -29.18
C GLY A 9 -33.44 5.32 -28.25
N MET A 10 -34.77 5.18 -28.26
CA MET A 10 -35.46 4.16 -27.47
C MET A 10 -35.04 2.74 -27.84
N MET A 11 -34.81 2.46 -29.13
CA MET A 11 -34.32 1.16 -29.58
C MET A 11 -32.91 0.86 -29.02
N VAL A 12 -32.05 1.87 -28.88
CA VAL A 12 -30.74 1.70 -28.24
C VAL A 12 -30.91 1.39 -26.75
N THR A 13 -31.78 2.09 -26.03
CA THR A 13 -32.07 1.81 -24.61
C THR A 13 -32.65 0.40 -24.43
N LEU A 14 -33.60 -0.01 -25.27
CA LEU A 14 -34.19 -1.35 -25.23
C LEU A 14 -33.13 -2.44 -25.42
N ARG A 15 -32.14 -2.24 -26.30
CA ARG A 15 -31.01 -3.16 -26.45
C ARG A 15 -30.14 -3.27 -25.19
N HIS A 16 -30.07 -2.23 -24.36
CA HIS A 16 -29.29 -2.28 -23.12
C HIS A 16 -30.02 -3.03 -21.99
N ILE A 17 -31.36 -3.07 -21.99
CA ILE A 17 -32.15 -3.82 -20.99
C ILE A 17 -31.84 -5.32 -21.03
N PHE A 18 -31.60 -5.87 -22.23
CA PHE A 18 -31.32 -7.29 -22.41
C PHE A 18 -29.84 -7.67 -22.32
N ARG A 19 -28.94 -6.71 -22.04
CA ARG A 19 -27.52 -7.01 -21.81
C ARG A 19 -27.29 -7.44 -20.36
N PRO A 20 -26.37 -8.39 -20.10
CA PRO A 20 -25.99 -8.71 -18.73
C PRO A 20 -25.39 -7.48 -18.02
N PRO A 21 -25.64 -7.29 -16.72
CA PRO A 21 -25.11 -6.17 -15.97
C PRO A 21 -23.58 -6.29 -15.82
N PHE A 22 -22.88 -5.16 -15.90
CA PHE A 22 -21.41 -5.08 -15.68
C PHE A 22 -21.04 -4.94 -14.18
N THR A 23 -22.03 -4.80 -13.31
CA THR A 23 -21.84 -4.56 -11.88
C THR A 23 -21.23 -5.80 -11.20
N VAL A 24 -20.27 -5.56 -10.31
CA VAL A 24 -19.74 -6.57 -9.39
C VAL A 24 -20.41 -6.36 -8.03
N GLN A 25 -20.87 -7.44 -7.39
CA GLN A 25 -21.53 -7.37 -6.08
C GLN A 25 -20.47 -7.29 -4.97
N TYR A 26 -20.12 -6.06 -4.58
CA TYR A 26 -19.24 -5.82 -3.44
C TYR A 26 -20.07 -5.86 -2.14
N PRO A 27 -19.61 -6.50 -1.05
CA PRO A 27 -18.25 -6.97 -0.76
C PRO A 27 -17.93 -8.44 -1.11
N GLU A 28 -18.92 -9.24 -1.53
CA GLU A 28 -18.78 -10.67 -1.76
C GLU A 28 -17.85 -11.00 -2.93
N GLU A 29 -17.93 -10.20 -3.99
CA GLU A 29 -17.06 -10.29 -5.16
C GLU A 29 -16.15 -9.07 -5.24
N VAL A 30 -14.85 -9.32 -5.41
CA VAL A 30 -13.82 -8.27 -5.52
C VAL A 30 -13.10 -8.42 -6.85
N ARG A 31 -12.86 -7.30 -7.53
CA ARG A 31 -12.08 -7.29 -8.77
C ARG A 31 -10.60 -7.58 -8.47
N PRO A 32 -9.92 -8.36 -9.32
CA PRO A 32 -8.49 -8.61 -9.13
C PRO A 32 -7.70 -7.31 -9.25
N ILE A 33 -6.89 -7.03 -8.24
CA ILE A 33 -6.03 -5.86 -8.21
C ILE A 33 -4.72 -6.22 -8.91
N PRO A 34 -4.26 -5.40 -9.87
CA PRO A 34 -3.00 -5.67 -10.54
C PRO A 34 -1.84 -5.55 -9.54
N ARG A 35 -0.79 -6.35 -9.73
CA ARG A 35 0.40 -6.37 -8.85
C ARG A 35 1.09 -5.00 -8.69
N ARG A 36 1.00 -4.15 -9.71
CA ARG A 36 1.58 -2.78 -9.70
C ARG A 36 0.60 -1.70 -9.23
N ALA A 37 -0.55 -2.09 -8.67
CA ALA A 37 -1.46 -1.12 -8.10
C ALA A 37 -0.78 -0.40 -6.94
N ARG A 38 -0.99 0.92 -6.87
CA ARG A 38 -0.56 1.74 -5.74
C ARG A 38 -1.60 1.63 -4.64
N THR A 39 -1.54 0.54 -3.89
CA THR A 39 -2.34 0.34 -2.67
C THR A 39 -1.58 0.91 -1.46
N ASN A 40 -2.00 0.57 -0.24
CA ASN A 40 -1.32 1.08 0.93
C ASN A 40 0.17 0.66 0.98
N LEU A 41 0.98 1.52 1.60
CA LEU A 41 2.42 1.34 1.73
C LEU A 41 2.71 0.38 2.89
N VAL A 42 3.65 -0.53 2.66
CA VAL A 42 4.19 -1.44 3.67
C VAL A 42 5.66 -1.11 3.85
N TRP A 43 6.09 -0.93 5.10
CA TRP A 43 7.47 -0.66 5.44
C TRP A 43 8.08 -1.82 6.22
N PHE A 44 9.17 -2.35 5.69
CA PHE A 44 9.92 -3.50 6.21
C PHE A 44 11.16 -2.99 6.94
N GLU A 45 11.08 -2.97 8.26
CA GLU A 45 12.14 -2.50 9.16
C GLU A 45 13.46 -3.24 8.91
N GLU A 46 13.42 -4.54 8.67
CA GLU A 46 14.60 -5.39 8.46
C GLU A 46 15.37 -5.06 7.17
N ARG A 47 14.75 -4.34 6.23
CA ARG A 47 15.38 -3.89 4.98
C ARG A 47 15.81 -2.43 5.03
N CYS A 48 15.35 -1.68 6.02
CA CYS A 48 15.57 -0.24 6.09
C CYS A 48 16.95 0.08 6.66
N THR A 49 17.69 0.96 5.99
CA THR A 49 19.01 1.43 6.44
C THR A 49 18.98 2.86 6.99
N GLY A 50 17.81 3.49 7.06
CA GLY A 50 17.70 4.87 7.54
C GLY A 50 18.26 5.94 6.60
N CYS A 51 18.57 5.61 5.34
CA CYS A 51 19.15 6.55 4.36
C CYS A 51 18.29 7.79 4.01
N SER A 52 17.02 7.82 4.43
CA SER A 52 16.08 8.94 4.24
C SER A 52 15.74 9.30 2.78
N THR A 53 16.17 8.52 1.79
CA THR A 53 15.87 8.76 0.37
C THR A 53 14.36 8.76 0.09
N CYS A 54 13.60 7.88 0.76
CA CYS A 54 12.14 7.84 0.62
C CYS A 54 11.45 9.13 1.10
N ALA A 55 11.94 9.74 2.17
CA ALA A 55 11.43 11.01 2.68
C ALA A 55 11.77 12.17 1.73
N GLN A 56 12.99 12.21 1.19
CA GLN A 56 13.40 13.23 0.22
C GLN A 56 12.66 13.12 -1.12
N ALA A 57 12.29 11.90 -1.53
CA ALA A 57 11.52 11.67 -2.74
C ALA A 57 10.02 11.97 -2.59
N CYS A 58 9.52 12.13 -1.35
CA CYS A 58 8.10 12.36 -1.10
C CYS A 58 7.72 13.81 -1.47
N PRO A 59 6.80 14.03 -2.43
CA PRO A 59 6.39 15.39 -2.82
C PRO A 59 5.55 16.07 -1.73
N ASP A 60 4.83 15.28 -0.92
CA ASP A 60 3.94 15.79 0.13
C ASP A 60 4.68 16.01 1.46
N GLY A 61 5.92 15.51 1.61
CA GLY A 61 6.66 15.53 2.87
C GLY A 61 6.01 14.69 3.98
N CYS A 62 5.27 13.63 3.63
CA CYS A 62 4.50 12.83 4.60
C CYS A 62 5.30 11.78 5.36
N ILE A 63 6.58 11.60 5.03
CA ILE A 63 7.46 10.59 5.66
C ILE A 63 8.49 11.32 6.52
N LEU A 64 8.53 10.99 7.81
CA LEU A 64 9.57 11.47 8.73
C LEU A 64 10.55 10.35 9.02
N VAL A 65 11.84 10.61 8.81
CA VAL A 65 12.92 9.70 9.14
C VAL A 65 13.93 10.44 10.03
N ALA A 66 14.21 9.89 11.21
CA ALA A 66 15.27 10.34 12.09
C ALA A 66 16.23 9.19 12.37
N THR A 67 17.52 9.46 12.26
CA THR A 67 18.57 8.45 12.46
C THR A 67 19.71 8.98 13.31
N SER A 68 20.32 8.07 14.05
CA SER A 68 21.51 8.31 14.87
C SER A 68 22.64 7.35 14.46
N PRO A 69 23.91 7.76 14.58
CA PRO A 69 25.04 6.89 14.29
C PRO A 69 25.16 5.80 15.35
N ALA A 70 25.22 4.53 14.92
CA ALA A 70 25.49 3.39 15.78
C ALA A 70 27.02 3.17 15.96
N GLU A 71 27.41 2.39 16.97
CA GLU A 71 28.81 2.11 17.29
C GLU A 71 29.57 1.38 16.17
N ASP A 72 28.85 0.61 15.35
CA ASP A 72 29.39 -0.12 14.19
C ASP A 72 29.48 0.74 12.91
N GLY A 73 29.12 2.02 12.99
CA GLY A 73 29.08 2.94 11.86
C GLY A 73 27.82 2.81 10.99
N SER A 74 26.88 1.92 11.35
CA SER A 74 25.56 1.89 10.73
C SER A 74 24.67 3.03 11.25
N LEU A 75 23.52 3.23 10.61
CA LEU A 75 22.52 4.17 11.09
C LEU A 75 21.46 3.41 11.89
N HIS A 76 21.27 3.81 13.14
CA HIS A 76 20.12 3.42 13.92
C HIS A 76 18.91 4.26 13.51
N ILE A 77 17.75 3.64 13.33
CA ILE A 77 16.51 4.32 12.96
C ILE A 77 15.80 4.69 14.26
N ASP A 78 15.88 5.97 14.62
CA ASP A 78 15.23 6.49 15.83
C ASP A 78 13.73 6.67 15.62
N ARG A 79 13.35 7.12 14.41
CA ARG A 79 11.95 7.33 14.01
C ARG A 79 11.77 7.04 12.53
N TYR A 80 10.72 6.29 12.22
CA TYR A 80 10.20 6.14 10.87
C TYR A 80 8.68 6.26 10.90
N GLU A 81 8.13 7.33 10.35
CA GLU A 81 6.72 7.65 10.49
C GLU A 81 6.12 8.06 9.14
N ILE A 82 4.88 7.68 8.89
CA ILE A 82 4.16 8.05 7.68
C ILE A 82 2.81 8.65 8.05
N ASP A 83 2.55 9.84 7.52
CA ASP A 83 1.25 10.50 7.60
C ASP A 83 0.40 10.16 6.36
N PHE A 84 -0.50 9.17 6.51
CA PHE A 84 -1.41 8.80 5.42
C PHE A 84 -2.54 9.81 5.20
N ARG A 85 -2.69 10.81 6.06
CA ARG A 85 -3.72 11.87 5.92
C ARG A 85 -3.39 12.81 4.76
N ILE A 86 -2.10 12.97 4.45
CA ILE A 86 -1.60 13.84 3.38
C ILE A 86 -0.94 13.07 2.22
N CYS A 87 -0.63 11.78 2.41
CA CYS A 87 -0.06 10.94 1.36
C CYS A 87 -1.01 10.82 0.15
N MET A 88 -0.53 11.17 -1.06
CA MET A 88 -1.32 10.98 -2.30
C MET A 88 -1.11 9.63 -3.00
N TYR A 89 -0.40 8.68 -2.37
CA TYR A 89 -0.12 7.34 -2.92
C TYR A 89 0.52 7.37 -4.32
N CYS A 90 1.45 8.30 -4.55
CA CYS A 90 2.12 8.46 -5.85
C CYS A 90 3.10 7.32 -6.18
N GLY A 91 3.68 6.69 -5.15
CA GLY A 91 4.64 5.58 -5.27
C GLY A 91 6.10 6.01 -5.45
N LEU A 92 6.43 7.31 -5.42
CA LEU A 92 7.80 7.80 -5.61
C LEU A 92 8.77 7.30 -4.53
N CYS A 93 8.31 7.17 -3.28
CA CYS A 93 9.10 6.63 -2.18
C CYS A 93 9.49 5.16 -2.40
N VAL A 94 8.64 4.38 -3.08
CA VAL A 94 8.87 2.97 -3.40
C VAL A 94 9.99 2.84 -4.44
N GLU A 95 9.90 3.61 -5.52
CA GLU A 95 10.91 3.62 -6.59
C GLU A 95 12.25 4.22 -6.11
N ALA A 96 12.20 5.17 -5.19
CA ALA A 96 13.40 5.80 -4.64
C ALA A 96 14.14 4.94 -3.61
N CYS A 97 13.52 3.88 -3.07
CA CYS A 97 14.13 3.06 -2.04
C CYS A 97 15.08 2.02 -2.66
N PRO A 98 16.40 2.14 -2.48
CA PRO A 98 17.37 1.22 -3.11
C PRO A 98 17.35 -0.20 -2.50
N TYR A 99 16.78 -0.34 -1.30
CA TYR A 99 16.70 -1.60 -0.55
C TYR A 99 15.29 -2.22 -0.59
N GLU A 100 14.36 -1.60 -1.30
CA GLU A 100 12.95 -2.02 -1.36
C GLU A 100 12.33 -2.22 0.04
N ALA A 101 12.73 -1.36 0.99
CA ALA A 101 12.24 -1.38 2.37
C ALA A 101 10.82 -0.83 2.47
N ILE A 102 10.44 0.13 1.63
CA ILE A 102 9.06 0.59 1.49
C ILE A 102 8.50 0.13 0.15
N GLN A 103 7.35 -0.54 0.16
CA GLN A 103 6.73 -1.09 -1.04
C GLN A 103 5.23 -0.81 -1.08
N ALA A 104 4.67 -0.67 -2.29
CA ALA A 104 3.24 -0.70 -2.50
C ALA A 104 2.76 -2.15 -2.58
N GLY A 105 1.61 -2.45 -1.97
CA GLY A 105 1.06 -3.81 -1.95
C GLY A 105 0.28 -4.13 -0.68
N GLY A 106 0.28 -3.23 0.30
CA GLY A 106 -0.55 -3.34 1.50
C GLY A 106 -2.04 -3.31 1.17
N THR A 107 -2.87 -3.63 2.15
CA THR A 107 -4.32 -3.70 1.94
C THR A 107 -4.87 -2.34 1.49
N TRP A 108 -5.72 -2.36 0.47
CA TRP A 108 -6.43 -1.18 -0.01
C TRP A 108 -7.69 -0.88 0.81
N LYS A 109 -8.12 -1.84 1.66
CA LYS A 109 -9.29 -1.71 2.55
C LYS A 109 -8.90 -1.15 3.92
N ASP A 110 -7.89 -0.30 3.95
CA ASP A 110 -7.31 0.24 5.18
C ASP A 110 -8.04 1.53 5.62
N VAL A 111 -9.31 1.39 5.95
CA VAL A 111 -10.17 2.51 6.37
C VAL A 111 -10.27 2.54 7.89
N THR A 112 -10.07 3.73 8.48
CA THR A 112 -10.24 3.98 9.91
C THR A 112 -11.29 5.06 10.13
N ALA A 113 -12.02 4.97 11.25
CA ALA A 113 -12.97 6.01 11.66
C ALA A 113 -12.27 7.19 12.35
N GLU A 114 -11.11 6.92 12.96
CA GLU A 114 -10.30 7.90 13.66
C GLU A 114 -9.25 8.48 12.71
N PHE A 115 -9.15 9.81 12.69
CA PHE A 115 -8.24 10.54 11.81
C PHE A 115 -6.78 10.33 12.23
N GLU A 116 -6.53 10.28 13.53
CA GLU A 116 -5.21 10.04 14.13
C GLU A 116 -4.67 8.66 13.81
N ALA A 117 -5.53 7.65 13.63
CA ALA A 117 -5.13 6.29 13.24
C ALA A 117 -4.53 6.21 11.82
N MET A 118 -4.70 7.25 11.00
CA MET A 118 -4.04 7.38 9.70
C MET A 118 -2.60 7.90 9.80
N TYR A 119 -2.17 8.41 10.95
CA TYR A 119 -0.76 8.67 11.20
C TYR A 119 -0.15 7.42 11.83
N ARG A 120 0.90 6.89 11.23
CA ARG A 120 1.55 5.66 11.69
C ARG A 120 2.98 5.92 12.08
N ASP A 121 3.29 5.58 13.32
CA ASP A 121 4.64 5.52 13.85
C ASP A 121 5.36 4.24 13.37
N GLN A 122 6.63 4.14 13.75
CA GLN A 122 7.51 3.01 13.39
C GLN A 122 6.89 1.68 13.82
N ASP A 123 6.37 1.61 15.05
CA ASP A 123 5.80 0.38 15.60
C ASP A 123 4.51 -0.03 14.86
N ALA A 124 3.64 0.93 14.53
CA ALA A 124 2.42 0.69 13.77
C ALA A 124 2.74 0.19 12.35
N LEU A 125 3.75 0.78 11.70
CA LEU A 125 4.21 0.34 10.38
C LEU A 125 4.81 -1.06 10.43
N THR A 126 5.66 -1.36 11.42
CA THR A 126 6.23 -2.69 11.61
C THR A 126 5.14 -3.73 11.89
N ARG A 127 4.15 -3.43 12.75
CA ARG A 127 3.01 -4.33 12.99
C ARG A 127 2.21 -4.58 11.71
N PHE A 128 1.95 -3.54 10.94
CA PHE A 128 1.25 -3.65 9.66
C PHE A 128 2.02 -4.55 8.67
N ALA A 129 3.34 -4.38 8.57
CA ALA A 129 4.19 -5.20 7.72
C ALA A 129 4.24 -6.66 8.15
N ARG A 130 4.32 -6.95 9.45
CA ARG A 130 4.26 -8.32 9.97
C ARG A 130 2.93 -9.00 9.65
N ASN A 131 1.81 -8.30 9.81
CA ASN A 131 0.49 -8.82 9.45
C ASN A 131 0.39 -9.09 7.94
N TYR A 132 0.87 -8.17 7.12
CA TYR A 132 0.96 -8.37 5.67
C TYR A 132 1.76 -9.63 5.30
N LEU A 133 2.92 -9.85 5.92
CA LEU A 133 3.75 -11.03 5.66
C LEU A 133 3.07 -12.33 6.07
N ARG A 134 2.33 -12.35 7.18
CA ARG A 134 1.56 -13.53 7.61
C ARG A 134 0.45 -13.88 6.61
N GLU A 135 -0.27 -12.88 6.09
CA GLU A 135 -1.34 -13.08 5.11
C GLU A 135 -0.81 -13.50 3.72
N SER A 136 0.38 -13.03 3.36
CA SER A 136 1.02 -13.27 2.05
C SER A 136 1.93 -14.49 2.01
N ASN A 137 1.84 -15.38 3.02
CA ASN A 137 2.71 -16.56 3.13
C ASN A 137 4.21 -16.19 3.06
N TYR A 138 4.60 -15.18 3.86
CA TYR A 138 5.97 -14.68 3.99
C TYR A 138 6.61 -14.30 2.66
N THR A 139 5.85 -13.59 1.81
CA THR A 139 6.31 -13.13 0.50
C THR A 139 6.13 -11.61 0.40
N TYR A 140 7.20 -10.91 0.05
CA TYR A 140 7.16 -9.47 -0.15
C TYR A 140 6.32 -9.09 -1.40
N PRO A 141 5.85 -7.83 -1.52
CA PRO A 141 5.10 -7.37 -2.70
C PRO A 141 5.85 -7.57 -4.03
N ASN A 142 7.18 -7.47 -4.00
CA ASN A 142 8.08 -7.75 -5.11
C ASN A 142 8.24 -9.26 -5.44
N SER A 143 7.46 -10.15 -4.82
CA SER A 143 7.48 -11.61 -5.00
C SER A 143 8.76 -12.32 -4.55
N GLN A 144 9.63 -11.64 -3.78
CA GLN A 144 10.73 -12.29 -3.09
C GLN A 144 10.23 -12.96 -1.80
N ARG A 145 10.79 -14.11 -1.47
CA ARG A 145 10.49 -14.79 -0.20
C ARG A 145 11.29 -14.14 0.94
N VAL A 146 10.65 -14.03 2.11
CA VAL A 146 11.30 -13.58 3.34
C VAL A 146 12.36 -14.62 3.77
N PRO A 147 13.58 -14.19 4.16
CA PRO A 147 14.59 -15.11 4.69
C PRO A 147 14.13 -15.83 5.97
N ASP A 148 14.52 -17.09 6.16
CA ASP A 148 14.04 -17.92 7.28
C ASP A 148 14.32 -17.32 8.66
N HIS A 149 15.46 -16.63 8.83
CA HIS A 149 15.79 -15.96 10.09
C HIS A 149 14.83 -14.82 10.41
N VAL A 150 14.33 -14.10 9.40
CA VAL A 150 13.34 -13.03 9.58
C VAL A 150 11.98 -13.63 9.91
N ILE A 151 11.61 -14.75 9.28
CA ILE A 151 10.37 -15.47 9.61
C ILE A 151 10.36 -15.88 11.09
N GLN A 152 11.47 -16.43 11.58
CA GLN A 152 11.62 -16.78 12.99
C GLN A 152 11.47 -15.55 13.91
N LEU A 153 12.03 -14.40 13.54
CA LEU A 153 11.85 -13.16 14.31
C LEU A 153 10.39 -12.69 14.33
N ILE A 154 9.65 -12.82 13.22
CA ILE A 154 8.23 -12.45 13.13
C ILE A 154 7.34 -13.39 13.96
N GLU A 155 7.71 -14.66 14.07
CA GLU A 155 6.99 -15.68 14.85
C GLU A 155 7.32 -15.63 16.34
N GLN A 156 8.55 -15.24 16.69
CA GLN A 156 9.01 -15.06 18.08
C GLN A 156 8.56 -13.71 18.68
N GLY A 157 8.17 -12.74 17.83
CA GLY A 157 7.79 -11.38 18.22
C GLY A 157 6.29 -11.19 18.48
N SER A 158 5.99 -11.10 19.77
CA SER A 158 4.73 -10.67 20.42
C SER A 158 4.55 -9.16 20.38
#